data_AF-N1WEM0-F1
#
_entry.id   AF-N1WEM0-F1
#
_cell.length_a   1.000
_cell.length_b   1.000
_cell.length_c   1.000
_cell.angle_alpha   90.00
_cell.angle_beta   90.00
_cell.angle_gamma   90.00
#
_symmetry.space_group_name_H-M   'P 1'
#
loop_
_entity.id
_entity.type
_entity.pdbx_description
1 polymer ?
#
loop_
_entity_poly.entity_id
_entity_poly.type
_entity_poly.pdbx_seq_one_letter_code
_entity_poly.pdbx_strand_id
1 'polypeptide(L)'
;MLLSAWISDCKKNEQHPNFDKELTDPKLVLEIQKDKEILKSEIKESYTIFNSSRSVEEALTKALTEIRDNPNRSDDLLRYSCNPEEIRKIYLPNNADQNNIVANSKIEDSMYLILLRRTAGIDKIRKHLQGTKGTVKILPLTKPYNIRKLTNVNGYVIGEFDLQVGLKKIRIEEIKLVLEHKNQFKVCTYGT
;
A
#
# COMPACT_ATOMS: atom_id res chain seq x y z
N MET A 1 12.59 13.35 59.76
CA MET A 1 12.65 14.36 58.67
C MET A 1 14.06 14.28 58.09
N LEU A 2 14.34 14.10 56.81
CA LEU A 2 13.57 14.19 55.58
C LEU A 2 14.09 13.14 54.59
N LEU A 3 13.17 12.50 53.85
CA LEU A 3 13.45 11.84 52.58
C LEU A 3 13.76 12.92 51.54
N SER A 4 14.88 12.81 50.81
CA SER A 4 15.08 13.55 49.56
C SER A 4 14.95 12.58 48.40
N ALA A 5 13.72 12.42 47.92
CA ALA A 5 13.44 11.83 46.63
C ALA A 5 14.01 12.76 45.55
N TRP A 6 14.94 12.27 44.76
CA TRP A 6 15.29 12.89 43.48
C TRP A 6 14.16 12.58 42.50
N ILE A 7 13.20 13.49 42.43
CA ILE A 7 12.23 13.53 41.33
C ILE A 7 12.97 14.18 40.16
N SER A 8 13.51 13.36 39.27
CA SER A 8 13.92 13.82 37.94
C SER A 8 12.65 14.16 37.17
N ASP A 9 12.35 15.45 37.10
CA ASP A 9 11.23 16.02 36.38
C ASP A 9 11.56 16.00 34.87
N CYS A 10 11.41 14.84 34.24
CA CYS A 10 11.44 14.73 32.79
C CYS A 10 10.13 15.28 32.23
N LYS A 11 10.12 16.58 31.91
CA LYS A 11 9.13 17.17 31.00
C LYS A 11 9.20 16.45 29.66
N LYS A 12 8.35 15.45 29.46
CA LYS A 12 7.94 14.99 28.15
C LYS A 12 7.15 16.12 27.47
N ASN A 13 7.86 17.04 26.82
CA ASN A 13 7.30 17.73 25.67
C ASN A 13 7.28 16.73 24.51
N GLU A 14 6.38 15.74 24.58
CA GLU A 14 5.88 15.09 23.37
C GLU A 14 5.00 16.13 22.69
N GLN A 15 5.62 17.01 21.90
CA GLN A 15 4.91 17.72 20.84
C GLN A 15 4.39 16.64 19.89
N HIS A 16 3.18 16.15 20.16
CA HIS A 16 2.42 15.47 19.13
C HIS A 16 2.30 16.44 17.96
N PRO A 17 2.80 16.09 16.76
CA PRO A 17 2.63 16.94 15.59
C PRO A 17 1.13 17.17 15.42
N ASN A 18 0.72 18.42 15.54
CA ASN A 18 -0.65 18.81 15.34
C ASN A 18 -0.85 18.94 13.82
N PHE A 19 -1.17 17.81 13.19
CA PHE A 19 -1.32 17.69 11.73
C PHE A 19 -2.30 18.72 11.14
N ASP A 20 -3.27 19.20 11.93
CA ASP A 20 -4.21 20.24 11.52
C ASP A 20 -3.56 21.62 11.37
N LYS A 21 -2.48 21.92 12.11
CA LYS A 21 -1.71 23.17 11.94
C LYS A 21 -0.77 23.11 10.73
N GLU A 22 -0.21 21.94 10.40
CA GLU A 22 0.70 21.79 9.26
C GLU A 22 -0.04 21.98 7.92
N LEU A 23 -1.29 21.51 7.80
CA LEU A 23 -2.13 21.68 6.60
C LEU A 23 -2.53 23.15 6.31
N THR A 24 -2.22 24.08 7.21
CA THR A 24 -2.47 25.53 7.01
C THR A 24 -1.23 26.35 6.70
N ASP A 25 -0.03 25.74 6.67
CA ASP A 25 1.19 26.44 6.22
C ASP A 25 1.10 26.70 4.71
N PRO A 26 1.02 27.96 4.25
CA PRO A 26 0.90 28.28 2.83
C PRO A 26 2.08 27.75 2.00
N LYS A 27 3.26 27.61 2.60
CA LYS A 27 4.43 27.07 1.93
C LYS A 27 4.27 25.56 1.68
N LEU A 28 3.81 24.82 2.68
CA LEU A 28 3.54 23.38 2.54
C LEU A 28 2.45 23.13 1.49
N VAL A 29 1.37 23.91 1.51
CA VAL A 29 0.29 23.83 0.52
C VAL A 29 0.83 24.06 -0.90
N LEU A 30 1.71 25.06 -1.08
CA LEU A 30 2.31 25.35 -2.38
C LEU A 30 3.24 24.22 -2.85
N GLU A 31 4.00 23.61 -1.96
CA GLU A 31 4.87 22.46 -2.28
C GLU A 31 4.04 21.24 -2.69
N ILE A 32 2.98 20.91 -1.96
CA ILE A 32 2.04 19.83 -2.31
C ILE A 32 1.41 20.09 -3.68
N GLN A 33 1.01 21.33 -3.96
CA GLN A 33 0.42 21.68 -5.25
C GLN A 33 1.42 21.51 -6.40
N LYS A 34 2.68 21.93 -6.23
CA LYS A 34 3.73 21.73 -7.23
C LYS A 34 3.95 20.25 -7.52
N ASP A 35 4.04 19.44 -6.47
CA ASP A 35 4.19 17.99 -6.56
C ASP A 35 3.00 17.34 -7.27
N LYS A 36 1.79 17.81 -7.02
CA LYS A 36 0.58 17.36 -7.71
C LYS A 36 0.63 17.66 -9.21
N GLU A 37 1.09 18.86 -9.60
CA GLU A 37 1.27 19.20 -11.02
C GLU A 37 2.36 18.35 -11.69
N ILE A 38 3.47 18.07 -10.98
CA ILE A 38 4.50 17.13 -11.47
C ILE A 38 3.87 15.76 -11.72
N LEU A 39 3.17 15.19 -10.74
CA LEU A 39 2.51 13.89 -10.86
C LEU A 39 1.51 13.86 -12.03
N LYS A 40 0.71 14.92 -12.19
CA LYS A 40 -0.24 15.03 -13.32
C LYS A 40 0.46 15.04 -14.68
N SER A 41 1.58 15.76 -14.79
CA SER A 41 2.35 15.85 -16.03
C SER A 41 2.98 14.51 -16.45
N GLU A 42 3.16 13.58 -15.50
CA GLU A 42 3.74 12.26 -15.74
C GLU A 42 2.68 11.18 -16.07
N ILE A 43 1.39 11.53 -16.09
CA ILE A 43 0.33 10.59 -16.45
C ILE A 43 0.49 10.17 -17.92
N LYS A 44 0.41 8.87 -18.18
CA LYS A 44 0.52 8.27 -19.52
C LYS A 44 -0.80 7.64 -19.92
N GLU A 45 -1.09 7.63 -21.21
CA GLU A 45 -2.24 6.91 -21.77
C GLU A 45 -2.07 5.39 -21.68
N SER A 46 -0.81 4.92 -21.67
CA SER A 46 -0.50 3.50 -21.62
C SER A 46 0.65 3.21 -20.66
N TYR A 47 0.47 2.15 -19.87
CA TYR A 47 1.48 1.61 -18.98
C TYR A 47 1.75 0.15 -19.32
N THR A 48 3.01 -0.27 -19.21
CA THR A 48 3.38 -1.69 -19.23
C THR A 48 3.52 -2.15 -17.79
N ILE A 49 2.64 -3.05 -17.35
CA ILE A 49 2.72 -3.64 -16.01
C ILE A 49 3.45 -4.98 -16.12
N PHE A 50 4.71 -5.00 -15.68
CA PHE A 50 5.54 -6.20 -15.70
C PHE A 50 5.06 -7.20 -14.65
N ASN A 51 5.16 -8.51 -14.96
CA ASN A 51 4.66 -9.59 -14.10
C ASN A 51 3.17 -9.41 -13.72
N SER A 52 2.38 -8.91 -14.66
CA SER A 52 0.94 -8.75 -14.49
C SER A 52 0.19 -10.08 -14.52
N SER A 53 -1.06 -10.02 -14.12
CA SER A 53 -2.04 -11.10 -14.13
C SER A 53 -3.23 -10.73 -15.00
N ARG A 54 -4.09 -11.70 -15.32
CA ARG A 54 -5.26 -11.53 -16.18
C ARG A 54 -6.55 -11.27 -15.39
N SER A 55 -6.51 -11.39 -14.07
CA SER A 55 -7.61 -11.04 -13.17
C SER A 55 -7.11 -10.60 -11.79
N VAL A 56 -8.03 -10.06 -10.99
CA VAL A 56 -7.81 -9.73 -9.57
C VAL A 56 -7.41 -10.98 -8.78
N GLU A 57 -8.16 -12.07 -8.95
CA GLU A 57 -7.92 -13.33 -8.23
C GLU A 57 -6.55 -13.93 -8.58
N GLU A 58 -6.12 -13.86 -9.85
CA GLU A 58 -4.80 -14.32 -10.26
C GLU A 58 -3.69 -13.43 -9.69
N ALA A 59 -3.87 -12.10 -9.67
CA ALA A 59 -2.92 -11.17 -9.08
C ALA A 59 -2.71 -11.45 -7.59
N LEU A 60 -3.79 -11.62 -6.84
CA LEU A 60 -3.75 -11.96 -5.42
C LEU A 60 -3.08 -13.32 -5.18
N THR A 61 -3.45 -14.33 -5.97
CA THR A 61 -2.86 -15.68 -5.86
C THR A 61 -1.36 -15.64 -6.06
N LYS A 62 -0.89 -15.00 -7.13
CA LYS A 62 0.55 -14.91 -7.44
C LYS A 62 1.32 -14.12 -6.39
N ALA A 63 0.80 -12.98 -5.95
CA ALA A 63 1.45 -12.16 -4.92
C ALA A 63 1.56 -12.90 -3.57
N LEU A 64 0.46 -13.51 -3.09
CA LEU A 64 0.47 -14.26 -1.84
C LEU A 64 1.35 -15.52 -1.91
N THR A 65 1.35 -16.21 -3.06
CA THR A 65 2.26 -17.34 -3.29
C THR A 65 3.72 -16.90 -3.21
N GLU A 66 4.07 -15.79 -3.88
CA GLU A 66 5.44 -15.28 -3.85
C GLU A 66 5.88 -14.85 -2.45
N ILE A 67 5.03 -14.14 -1.70
CA ILE A 67 5.32 -13.71 -0.32
C ILE A 67 5.56 -14.92 0.59
N ARG A 68 4.72 -15.96 0.51
CA ARG A 68 4.88 -17.19 1.29
C ARG A 68 6.17 -17.94 0.93
N ASP A 69 6.43 -18.10 -0.36
CA ASP A 69 7.52 -18.94 -0.85
C ASP A 69 8.88 -18.23 -0.73
N ASN A 70 8.89 -16.92 -0.50
CA ASN A 70 10.09 -16.10 -0.35
C ASN A 70 10.02 -15.24 0.93
N PRO A 71 9.95 -15.85 2.13
CA PRO A 71 9.70 -15.12 3.38
C PRO A 71 10.79 -14.10 3.73
N ASN A 72 12.02 -14.28 3.24
CA ASN A 72 13.15 -13.39 3.51
C ASN A 72 13.49 -12.45 2.35
N ARG A 73 12.71 -12.48 1.26
CA ARG A 73 12.98 -11.60 0.11
C ARG A 73 12.57 -10.18 0.45
N SER A 74 13.42 -9.21 0.12
CA SER A 74 13.08 -7.78 0.22
C SER A 74 11.78 -7.45 -0.53
N ASP A 75 10.95 -6.61 0.07
CA ASP A 75 9.64 -6.23 -0.46
C ASP A 75 9.75 -5.65 -1.88
N ASP A 76 10.83 -4.92 -2.17
CA ASP A 76 11.06 -4.27 -3.47
C ASP A 76 11.36 -5.27 -4.59
N LEU A 77 11.74 -6.51 -4.23
CA LEU A 77 12.06 -7.58 -5.18
C LEU A 77 10.89 -8.56 -5.42
N LEU A 78 9.72 -8.30 -4.82
CA LEU A 78 8.50 -9.06 -5.08
C LEU A 78 7.95 -8.70 -6.47
N ARG A 79 7.94 -9.67 -7.37
CA ARG A 79 7.63 -9.49 -8.79
C ARG A 79 6.15 -9.21 -9.02
N TYR A 80 5.26 -9.83 -8.25
CA TYR A 80 3.81 -9.74 -8.43
C TYR A 80 3.15 -8.61 -7.62
N SER A 81 3.99 -7.78 -6.99
CA SER A 81 3.60 -6.63 -6.20
C SER A 81 4.21 -5.39 -6.85
N CYS A 82 3.51 -4.25 -6.95
CA CYS A 82 4.08 -3.03 -7.51
C CYS A 82 5.37 -2.67 -6.77
N ASN A 83 6.48 -2.51 -7.46
CA ASN A 83 7.73 -2.06 -6.85
C ASN A 83 7.71 -0.53 -6.62
N PRO A 84 8.69 0.06 -5.91
CA PRO A 84 8.72 1.50 -5.66
C PRO A 84 8.65 2.34 -6.94
N GLU A 85 9.24 1.88 -8.03
CA GLU A 85 9.20 2.58 -9.32
C GLU A 85 7.79 2.57 -9.93
N GLU A 86 7.09 1.44 -9.91
CA GLU A 86 5.70 1.33 -10.35
C GLU A 86 4.77 2.17 -9.47
N ILE A 87 5.01 2.22 -8.16
CA ILE A 87 4.28 3.10 -7.25
C ILE A 87 4.49 4.57 -7.67
N ARG A 88 5.74 4.99 -7.86
CA ARG A 88 6.09 6.38 -8.20
C ARG A 88 5.62 6.79 -9.58
N LYS A 89 5.74 5.93 -10.60
CA LYS A 89 5.50 6.27 -12.01
C LYS A 89 4.11 5.90 -12.52
N ILE A 90 3.38 5.04 -11.81
CA ILE A 90 2.04 4.58 -12.20
C ILE A 90 1.01 4.97 -11.14
N TYR A 91 1.15 4.46 -9.91
CA TYR A 91 0.11 4.65 -8.90
C TYR A 91 -0.03 6.12 -8.46
N LEU A 92 1.07 6.79 -8.07
CA LEU A 92 1.03 8.16 -7.58
C LEU A 92 0.47 9.16 -8.60
N PRO A 93 0.94 9.20 -9.87
CA PRO A 93 0.36 10.05 -10.92
C PRO A 93 -1.15 9.89 -11.06
N ASN A 94 -1.63 8.64 -11.08
CA ASN A 94 -3.04 8.34 -11.27
C ASN A 94 -3.89 8.55 -10.00
N ASN A 95 -3.26 8.62 -8.82
CA ASN A 95 -3.94 8.89 -7.55
C ASN A 95 -3.96 10.39 -7.19
N ALA A 96 -3.25 11.26 -7.92
CA ALA A 96 -3.03 12.66 -7.55
C ALA A 96 -4.30 13.52 -7.39
N ASP A 97 -5.40 13.16 -8.07
CA ASP A 97 -6.69 13.86 -7.96
C ASP A 97 -7.66 13.23 -6.96
N GLN A 98 -7.25 12.16 -6.27
CA GLN A 98 -8.08 11.52 -5.26
C GLN A 98 -8.09 12.35 -3.97
N ASN A 99 -9.18 12.28 -3.21
CA ASN A 99 -9.22 12.91 -1.89
C ASN A 99 -8.72 11.93 -0.82
N ASN A 100 -7.40 11.77 -0.71
CA ASN A 100 -6.78 10.92 0.32
C ASN A 100 -5.41 11.45 0.75
N ILE A 101 -4.91 10.97 1.90
CA ILE A 101 -3.66 11.43 2.49
C ILE A 101 -2.46 11.36 1.51
N VAL A 102 -2.39 10.32 0.69
CA VAL A 102 -1.33 10.12 -0.31
C VAL A 102 -1.43 11.15 -1.45
N ALA A 103 -2.63 11.55 -1.83
CA ALA A 103 -2.82 12.57 -2.87
C ALA A 103 -2.62 14.01 -2.35
N ASN A 104 -2.75 14.19 -1.03
CA ASN A 104 -2.68 15.48 -0.34
C ASN A 104 -1.38 15.63 0.47
N SER A 105 -0.29 15.00 0.01
CA SER A 105 1.04 15.04 0.64
C SER A 105 2.10 15.28 -0.44
N LYS A 106 3.32 15.64 -0.03
CA LYS A 106 4.45 15.69 -0.96
C LYS A 106 4.71 14.31 -1.55
N ILE A 107 5.35 14.25 -2.71
CA ILE A 107 5.71 12.99 -3.38
C ILE A 107 6.56 12.12 -2.45
N GLU A 108 7.55 12.70 -1.78
CA GLU A 108 8.44 11.98 -0.87
C GLU A 108 7.69 11.39 0.33
N ASP A 109 6.84 12.18 0.97
CA ASP A 109 6.02 11.75 2.11
C ASP A 109 5.01 10.66 1.70
N SER A 110 4.44 10.81 0.50
CA SER A 110 3.52 9.84 -0.09
C SER A 110 4.20 8.50 -0.37
N MET A 111 5.40 8.54 -0.97
CA MET A 111 6.23 7.36 -1.18
C MET A 111 6.59 6.70 0.15
N TYR A 112 7.08 7.48 1.12
CA TYR A 112 7.44 6.99 2.44
C TYR A 112 6.25 6.28 3.11
N LEU A 113 5.07 6.90 3.13
CA LEU A 113 3.88 6.34 3.73
C LEU A 113 3.43 5.03 3.06
N ILE A 114 3.46 4.98 1.72
CA ILE A 114 3.10 3.76 0.98
C ILE A 114 4.09 2.63 1.29
N LEU A 115 5.39 2.91 1.29
CA LEU A 115 6.41 1.91 1.53
C LEU A 115 6.38 1.40 2.98
N LEU A 116 6.15 2.28 3.95
CA LEU A 116 5.97 1.89 5.35
C LEU A 116 4.77 0.94 5.52
N ARG A 117 3.61 1.30 4.95
CA ARG A 117 2.40 0.45 4.97
C ARG A 117 2.59 -0.84 4.19
N ARG A 118 3.35 -0.80 3.10
CA ARG A 118 3.76 -1.97 2.32
C ARG A 118 4.50 -2.97 3.20
N THR A 119 5.55 -2.55 3.88
CA THR A 119 6.35 -3.43 4.73
C THR A 119 5.53 -3.99 5.88
N ALA A 120 4.77 -3.16 6.59
CA ALA A 120 3.91 -3.63 7.68
C ALA A 120 2.87 -4.67 7.21
N GLY A 121 2.22 -4.42 6.07
CA GLY A 121 1.23 -5.33 5.50
C GLY A 121 1.85 -6.65 5.02
N ILE A 122 2.97 -6.59 4.30
CA ILE A 122 3.66 -7.80 3.81
C ILE A 122 4.20 -8.62 4.98
N ASP A 123 4.76 -8.00 6.02
CA ASP A 123 5.25 -8.71 7.19
C ASP A 123 4.14 -9.45 7.93
N LYS A 124 2.95 -8.84 8.04
CA LYS A 124 1.79 -9.51 8.63
C LYS A 124 1.29 -10.66 7.75
N ILE A 125 1.28 -10.51 6.43
CA ILE A 125 1.01 -11.63 5.50
C ILE A 125 2.04 -12.76 5.69
N ARG A 126 3.35 -12.45 5.75
CA ARG A 126 4.41 -13.44 5.99
C ARG A 126 4.14 -14.24 7.27
N LYS A 127 3.75 -13.57 8.35
CA LYS A 127 3.37 -14.19 9.63
C LYS A 127 2.15 -15.10 9.47
N HIS A 128 1.09 -14.64 8.80
CA HIS A 128 -0.11 -15.45 8.55
C HIS A 128 0.17 -16.71 7.72
N LEU A 129 1.10 -16.62 6.77
CA LEU A 129 1.44 -17.71 5.84
C LEU A 129 2.59 -18.59 6.33
N GLN A 130 3.21 -18.28 7.47
CA GLN A 130 4.38 -18.99 7.97
C GLN A 130 4.07 -20.47 8.21
N GLY A 131 4.93 -21.34 7.67
CA GLY A 131 4.80 -22.80 7.83
C GLY A 131 3.59 -23.42 7.10
N THR A 132 2.86 -22.65 6.28
CA THR A 132 1.78 -23.17 5.44
C THR A 132 2.35 -23.84 4.19
N LYS A 133 1.70 -24.90 3.70
CA LYS A 133 2.11 -25.67 2.52
C LYS A 133 0.90 -26.03 1.65
N GLY A 134 1.13 -26.28 0.37
CA GLY A 134 0.11 -26.66 -0.60
C GLY A 134 -0.32 -25.50 -1.52
N THR A 135 -1.32 -25.74 -2.36
CA THR A 135 -1.82 -24.75 -3.32
C THR A 135 -2.45 -23.56 -2.61
N VAL A 136 -2.09 -22.35 -3.05
CA VAL A 136 -2.72 -21.08 -2.67
C VAL A 136 -3.96 -20.89 -3.53
N LYS A 137 -5.13 -20.81 -2.92
CA LYS A 137 -6.40 -20.55 -3.60
C LYS A 137 -7.15 -19.43 -2.90
N ILE A 138 -7.41 -18.35 -3.62
CA ILE A 138 -8.29 -17.28 -3.16
C ILE A 138 -9.71 -17.83 -3.14
N LEU A 139 -10.38 -17.76 -1.99
CA LEU A 139 -11.80 -18.10 -1.92
C LEU A 139 -12.61 -16.97 -2.55
N PRO A 140 -13.85 -17.23 -3.00
CA PRO A 140 -14.63 -16.27 -3.77
C PRO A 140 -14.67 -14.89 -3.09
N LEU A 141 -14.19 -13.88 -3.83
CA LEU A 141 -14.30 -12.48 -3.41
C LEU A 141 -15.73 -12.00 -3.60
N THR A 142 -16.17 -11.10 -2.72
CA THR A 142 -17.49 -10.46 -2.84
C THR A 142 -17.55 -9.68 -4.16
N LYS A 143 -18.55 -10.00 -4.99
CA LYS A 143 -18.84 -9.31 -6.26
C LYS A 143 -20.14 -8.52 -6.12
N PRO A 144 -20.29 -7.36 -6.82
CA PRO A 144 -19.29 -6.73 -7.70
C PRO A 144 -18.10 -6.15 -6.93
N TYR A 145 -16.96 -6.03 -7.61
CA TYR A 145 -15.78 -5.38 -7.03
C TYR A 145 -16.04 -3.90 -6.78
N ASN A 146 -15.51 -3.39 -5.66
CA ASN A 146 -15.41 -1.95 -5.45
C ASN A 146 -14.25 -1.40 -6.29
N ILE A 147 -14.57 -0.78 -7.42
CA ILE A 147 -13.58 -0.22 -8.34
C ILE A 147 -13.50 1.29 -8.14
N ARG A 148 -12.36 1.75 -7.65
CA ARG A 148 -11.99 3.17 -7.65
C ARG A 148 -11.43 3.54 -9.01
N LYS A 149 -12.12 4.41 -9.73
CA LYS A 149 -11.60 5.00 -10.97
C LYS A 149 -10.49 6.00 -10.63
N LEU A 150 -9.26 5.68 -11.03
CA LEU A 150 -8.14 6.60 -11.04
C LEU A 150 -8.09 7.26 -12.44
N THR A 151 -7.10 8.09 -12.74
CA THR A 151 -7.07 8.85 -14.01
C THR A 151 -7.08 7.93 -15.25
N ASN A 152 -6.00 7.16 -15.48
CA ASN A 152 -5.86 6.27 -16.64
C ASN A 152 -5.76 4.77 -16.27
N VAL A 153 -5.99 4.44 -15.01
CA VAL A 153 -5.95 3.08 -14.48
C VAL A 153 -7.16 2.85 -13.57
N ASN A 154 -7.48 1.60 -13.28
CA ASN A 154 -8.53 1.24 -12.34
C ASN A 154 -7.90 0.65 -11.07
N GLY A 155 -8.41 1.03 -9.90
CA GLY A 155 -8.00 0.49 -8.61
C GLY A 155 -9.09 -0.38 -8.03
N TYR A 156 -8.89 -1.69 -7.99
CA TYR A 156 -9.80 -2.62 -7.33
C TYR A 156 -9.50 -2.60 -5.84
N VAL A 157 -10.41 -2.04 -5.04
CA VAL A 157 -10.28 -1.95 -3.59
C VAL A 157 -10.53 -3.32 -3.00
N ILE A 158 -9.53 -3.83 -2.30
CA ILE A 158 -9.56 -5.15 -1.67
C ILE A 158 -9.83 -4.97 -0.19
N GLY A 159 -10.93 -5.55 0.28
CA GLY A 159 -11.25 -5.66 1.71
C GLY A 159 -10.63 -6.91 2.31
N GLU A 160 -11.23 -7.41 3.37
CA GLU A 160 -10.90 -8.73 3.89
C GLU A 160 -11.36 -9.84 2.95
N PHE A 161 -10.55 -10.89 2.83
CA PHE A 161 -10.91 -12.09 2.11
C PHE A 161 -10.25 -13.32 2.71
N ASP A 162 -10.82 -14.49 2.39
CA ASP A 162 -10.30 -15.74 2.85
C ASP A 162 -9.43 -16.42 1.78
N LEU A 163 -8.28 -16.91 2.21
CA LEU A 163 -7.35 -17.69 1.43
C LEU A 163 -7.37 -19.14 1.93
N GLN A 164 -7.41 -20.10 1.02
CA GLN A 164 -7.14 -21.50 1.30
C GLN A 164 -5.70 -21.85 0.93
N VAL A 165 -4.95 -22.40 1.88
CA VAL A 165 -3.60 -22.95 1.67
C VAL A 165 -3.58 -24.40 2.14
N GLY A 166 -3.65 -25.33 1.18
CA GLY A 166 -3.91 -26.74 1.49
C GLY A 166 -5.24 -26.90 2.23
N LEU A 167 -5.18 -27.36 3.49
CA LEU A 167 -6.36 -27.53 4.35
C LEU A 167 -6.63 -26.33 5.27
N LYS A 168 -5.72 -25.35 5.32
CA LYS A 168 -5.86 -24.19 6.21
C LYS A 168 -6.61 -23.07 5.50
N LYS A 169 -7.53 -22.44 6.22
CA LYS A 169 -8.20 -21.21 5.82
C LYS A 169 -7.59 -20.05 6.60
N ILE A 170 -7.17 -19.00 5.90
CA ILE A 170 -6.42 -17.87 6.45
C ILE A 170 -7.11 -16.59 5.96
N ARG A 171 -7.44 -15.69 6.89
CA ARG A 171 -8.00 -14.39 6.54
C ARG A 171 -6.86 -13.41 6.23
N ILE A 172 -7.00 -12.68 5.12
CA ILE A 172 -6.07 -11.64 4.69
C ILE A 172 -6.85 -10.33 4.61
N GLU A 173 -6.31 -9.28 5.22
CA GLU A 173 -6.85 -7.92 5.16
C GLU A 173 -5.81 -6.90 4.68
N GLU A 174 -4.56 -7.35 4.51
CA GLU A 174 -3.40 -6.48 4.33
C GLU A 174 -3.27 -5.94 2.90
N ILE A 175 -3.84 -6.62 1.91
CA ILE A 175 -3.85 -6.15 0.52
C ILE A 175 -5.01 -5.16 0.36
N LYS A 176 -4.72 -3.92 -0.02
CA LYS A 176 -5.72 -2.84 -0.10
C LYS A 176 -6.15 -2.50 -1.52
N LEU A 177 -5.27 -2.71 -2.50
CA LEU A 177 -5.56 -2.35 -3.90
C LEU A 177 -4.85 -3.26 -4.89
N VAL A 178 -5.60 -3.73 -5.88
CA VAL A 178 -5.07 -4.29 -7.13
C VAL A 178 -5.26 -3.25 -8.22
N LEU A 179 -4.18 -2.86 -8.88
CA LEU A 179 -4.20 -1.93 -9.99
C LEU A 179 -4.44 -2.68 -11.30
N GLU A 180 -5.27 -2.11 -12.16
CA GLU A 180 -5.57 -2.62 -13.49
C GLU A 180 -5.34 -1.55 -14.56
N HIS A 181 -4.71 -1.96 -15.65
CA HIS A 181 -4.62 -1.17 -16.86
C HIS A 181 -4.64 -2.09 -18.08
N LYS A 182 -5.60 -1.90 -18.99
CA LYS A 182 -5.75 -2.69 -20.23
C LYS A 182 -5.73 -4.21 -19.97
N ASN A 183 -6.51 -4.67 -18.99
CA ASN A 183 -6.60 -6.07 -18.55
C ASN A 183 -5.30 -6.66 -17.95
N GLN A 184 -4.35 -5.81 -17.55
CA GLN A 184 -3.18 -6.20 -16.77
C GLN A 184 -3.40 -5.86 -15.30
N PHE A 185 -3.36 -6.86 -14.42
CA PHE A 185 -3.64 -6.72 -12.99
C PHE A 185 -2.39 -6.95 -12.14
N LYS A 186 -2.17 -6.12 -11.11
CA LYS A 186 -1.06 -6.30 -10.16
C LYS A 186 -1.41 -5.75 -8.78
N VAL A 187 -0.99 -6.43 -7.71
CA VAL A 187 -1.19 -5.95 -6.34
C VAL A 187 -0.32 -4.72 -6.13
N CYS A 188 -0.90 -3.59 -5.71
CA CYS A 188 -0.16 -2.32 -5.72
C CYS A 188 0.01 -1.69 -4.35
N THR A 189 -0.98 -1.79 -3.47
CA THR A 189 -0.88 -1.20 -2.12
C THR A 189 -1.26 -2.21 -1.05
N TYR A 190 -0.54 -2.15 0.07
CA TYR A 190 -0.82 -2.89 1.28
C TYR A 190 -1.05 -1.92 2.45
N GLY A 191 -1.58 -2.43 3.55
CA GLY A 191 -1.69 -1.69 4.81
C GLY A 191 -2.23 -2.55 5.93
N THR A 192 -2.02 -2.11 7.17
CA THR A 192 -2.61 -2.70 8.37
C THR A 192 -3.72 -1.81 8.87
#